data_AF-C0NHD5-F1
#
_entry.id   AF-C0NHD5-F1
#
_cell.length_a   1.000
_cell.length_b   1.000
_cell.length_c   1.000
_cell.angle_alpha   90.00
_cell.angle_beta   90.00
_cell.angle_gamma   90.00
#
_symmetry.space_group_name_H-M   'P 1'
#
loop_
_entity.id
_entity.type
_entity.pdbx_description
1 polymer ?
#
loop_
_entity_poly.entity_id
_entity_poly.type
_entity_poly.pdbx_seq_one_letter_code
_entity_poly.pdbx_strand_id
1 'polypeptide(L)'
;MTSLDSPNEYTVGWICALPLERAPAEEMLEEKHASPKGFKQPRTDNNVYTLGRIGGHNIVIASLPAGKYGTSPATGVAMAMLSTFPEIRFGLMVGIGAAIPRGDRDIRLGDVAVSSPDGKSGGVVQYDLGKALKGDKFERKGSLNSPPDLLLNAVSMIQTEHRKTDSKIPMYLREMLKRLPSMAKPRDGTAAYIHQGLKNDRLFEATYDHQGGNDCSKCDQSKILQHESRDPDKPRIHYGVIASGNTLIKSGSAREKLLKNSEEECICFEMEAAGLMDKFPCLVIRGLCDYADSHKNDQWQPYAAATAAGYARELLQYLPVQDVGKVPTANETLNRNSDTSSKPPQANKLGAGAGSSAPSGGSDNRNPAGGNGTSNPTTTPETDSSPNGRGEGGSQTNNKNTMRVDSIYDGRWQHQWRLIWAGQHIQEINPNFTSTQRISEIHLTTFTHSTWASCIVEVDVFHASQRVQGIPEVPTVCTEANDESVSVAKPFYQQVSTKAVTAGKELGNGNRTWNRGAYFQPLVANSDKFKFIGRRVMCCQGKSEEGGLNLAPLNSSDYCWRLKDLNLDMGQGHRIYAVIRAYSLWEQFAFRALVNVSMFP
;
A
#
# COMPACT_ATOMS: atom_id res chain seq x y z
N MET A 1 -0.25 -23.32 -25.65
CA MET A 1 0.21 -22.88 -24.32
C MET A 1 0.73 -24.10 -23.60
N THR A 2 1.84 -23.98 -22.91
CA THR A 2 2.29 -24.95 -21.89
C THR A 2 1.42 -24.83 -20.65
N SER A 3 1.51 -25.80 -19.74
CA SER A 3 0.91 -25.72 -18.40
C SER A 3 2.00 -26.12 -17.42
N LEU A 4 2.16 -25.34 -16.35
CA LEU A 4 2.95 -25.73 -15.19
C LEU A 4 2.16 -26.74 -14.36
N ASP A 5 2.84 -27.53 -13.53
CA ASP A 5 2.19 -28.56 -12.72
C ASP A 5 1.60 -28.00 -11.42
N SER A 6 2.09 -26.85 -10.93
CA SER A 6 1.60 -26.20 -9.71
C SER A 6 1.49 -24.67 -9.80
N PRO A 7 0.49 -24.03 -9.15
CA PRO A 7 0.50 -22.57 -8.94
C PRO A 7 1.69 -22.09 -8.08
N ASN A 8 2.32 -22.98 -7.31
CA ASN A 8 3.50 -22.67 -6.50
C ASN A 8 4.76 -22.46 -7.35
N GLU A 9 4.72 -22.73 -8.66
CA GLU A 9 5.84 -22.40 -9.56
C GLU A 9 5.91 -20.91 -9.92
N TYR A 10 4.90 -20.10 -9.56
CA TYR A 10 4.85 -18.67 -9.88
C TYR A 10 5.41 -17.81 -8.73
N THR A 11 6.48 -17.08 -9.02
CA THR A 11 7.27 -16.34 -8.02
C THR A 11 7.21 -14.82 -8.17
N VAL A 12 6.62 -14.32 -9.27
CA VAL A 12 6.55 -12.89 -9.58
C VAL A 12 5.10 -12.47 -9.87
N GLY A 13 4.61 -11.45 -9.15
CA GLY A 13 3.35 -10.79 -9.46
C GLY A 13 3.56 -9.57 -10.39
N TRP A 14 2.62 -9.31 -11.30
CA TRP A 14 2.59 -8.12 -12.14
C TRP A 14 1.18 -7.54 -12.09
N ILE A 15 1.04 -6.30 -11.62
CA ILE A 15 -0.25 -5.60 -11.52
C ILE A 15 -0.26 -4.42 -12.50
N CYS A 16 -1.33 -4.32 -13.27
CA CYS A 16 -1.69 -3.17 -14.09
C CYS A 16 -2.98 -2.52 -13.56
N ALA A 17 -3.16 -1.21 -13.69
CA ALA A 17 -4.42 -0.53 -13.38
C ALA A 17 -5.44 -0.69 -14.52
N LEU A 18 -5.00 -0.59 -15.78
CA LEU A 18 -5.88 -0.44 -16.95
C LEU A 18 -5.69 -1.57 -17.99
N PRO A 19 -6.73 -1.88 -18.80
CA PRO A 19 -6.61 -2.84 -19.91
C PRO A 19 -5.53 -2.46 -20.93
N LEU A 20 -5.32 -1.16 -21.18
CA LEU A 20 -4.31 -0.64 -22.10
C LEU A 20 -2.87 -0.87 -21.60
N GLU A 21 -2.68 -1.09 -20.31
CA GLU A 21 -1.39 -1.42 -19.68
C GLU A 21 -1.17 -2.94 -19.66
N ARG A 22 -2.23 -3.72 -19.45
CA ARG A 22 -2.18 -5.18 -19.52
C ARG A 22 -1.92 -5.70 -20.93
N ALA A 23 -2.49 -5.08 -21.96
CA ALA A 23 -2.29 -5.51 -23.34
C ALA A 23 -0.80 -5.63 -23.75
N PRO A 24 0.06 -4.61 -23.56
CA PRO A 24 1.49 -4.76 -23.81
C PRO A 24 2.18 -5.64 -22.76
N ALA A 25 1.77 -5.63 -21.49
CA ALA A 25 2.34 -6.53 -20.47
C ALA A 25 2.21 -8.02 -20.85
N GLU A 26 1.06 -8.45 -21.36
CA GLU A 26 0.88 -9.80 -21.86
C GLU A 26 1.71 -10.12 -23.10
N GLU A 27 1.94 -9.13 -23.98
CA GLU A 27 2.79 -9.29 -25.17
C GLU A 27 4.29 -9.15 -24.88
N MET A 28 4.67 -8.84 -23.64
CA MET A 28 6.04 -8.97 -23.15
C MET A 28 6.37 -10.37 -22.65
N LEU A 29 5.37 -11.23 -22.42
CA LEU A 29 5.57 -12.64 -22.10
C LEU A 29 6.28 -13.35 -23.26
N GLU A 30 7.34 -14.08 -22.93
CA GLU A 30 8.07 -14.93 -23.88
C GLU A 30 7.33 -16.26 -24.11
N GLU A 31 6.52 -16.65 -23.13
CA GLU A 31 5.67 -17.84 -23.14
C GLU A 31 4.37 -17.53 -22.38
N LYS A 32 3.19 -17.82 -22.96
CA LYS A 32 1.90 -17.76 -22.25
C LYS A 32 1.50 -19.16 -21.78
N HIS A 33 1.26 -19.31 -20.48
CA HIS A 33 0.85 -20.56 -19.85
C HIS A 33 -0.68 -20.67 -19.78
N ALA A 34 -1.19 -21.90 -19.85
CA ALA A 34 -2.53 -22.24 -19.39
C ALA A 34 -2.55 -22.35 -17.86
N SER A 35 -3.75 -22.37 -17.26
CA SER A 35 -3.93 -22.65 -15.84
C SER A 35 -3.22 -23.97 -15.44
N PRO A 36 -2.52 -24.03 -14.29
CA PRO A 36 -1.87 -25.26 -13.84
C PRO A 36 -2.83 -26.41 -13.62
N LYS A 37 -2.34 -27.64 -13.70
CA LYS A 37 -3.15 -28.85 -13.46
C LYS A 37 -3.76 -28.82 -12.06
N GLY A 38 -5.07 -29.03 -11.97
CA GLY A 38 -5.79 -29.01 -10.69
C GLY A 38 -5.97 -27.64 -10.03
N PHE A 39 -5.49 -26.55 -10.66
CA PHE A 39 -5.63 -25.19 -10.12
C PHE A 39 -7.10 -24.82 -9.84
N LYS A 40 -7.36 -24.33 -8.62
CA LYS A 40 -8.65 -23.83 -8.16
C LYS A 40 -8.45 -22.49 -7.48
N GLN A 41 -8.75 -21.41 -8.19
CA GLN A 41 -8.75 -20.07 -7.61
C GLN A 41 -9.71 -20.01 -6.41
N PRO A 42 -9.31 -19.45 -5.25
CA PRO A 42 -10.17 -19.28 -4.08
C PRO A 42 -11.44 -18.49 -4.42
N ARG A 43 -12.60 -18.86 -3.86
CA ARG A 43 -13.89 -18.15 -4.10
C ARG A 43 -13.90 -16.68 -3.60
N THR A 44 -12.92 -16.29 -2.81
CA THR A 44 -12.67 -14.91 -2.36
C THR A 44 -11.89 -14.10 -3.39
N ASP A 45 -11.09 -14.76 -4.23
CA ASP A 45 -10.33 -14.13 -5.30
C ASP A 45 -11.18 -14.04 -6.58
N ASN A 46 -11.38 -12.80 -7.04
CA ASN A 46 -12.19 -12.46 -8.21
C ASN A 46 -11.34 -11.77 -9.30
N ASN A 47 -10.01 -11.89 -9.21
CA ASN A 47 -9.09 -11.48 -10.27
C ASN A 47 -9.21 -12.40 -11.49
N VAL A 48 -8.80 -11.90 -12.65
CA VAL A 48 -8.66 -12.69 -13.88
C VAL A 48 -7.20 -12.65 -14.30
N TYR A 49 -6.49 -13.77 -14.15
CA TYR A 49 -5.05 -13.84 -14.38
C TYR A 49 -4.68 -14.19 -15.82
N THR A 50 -3.57 -13.62 -16.29
CA THR A 50 -2.81 -14.17 -17.41
C THR A 50 -1.48 -14.68 -16.85
N LEU A 51 -1.13 -15.92 -17.20
CA LEU A 51 0.04 -16.62 -16.69
C LEU A 51 1.08 -16.78 -17.80
N GLY A 52 2.36 -16.73 -17.45
CA GLY A 52 3.43 -16.89 -18.42
C GLY A 52 4.84 -16.82 -17.85
N ARG A 53 5.81 -16.56 -18.72
CA ARG A 53 7.24 -16.50 -18.39
C ARG A 53 7.96 -15.37 -19.11
N ILE A 54 8.95 -14.77 -18.44
CA ILE A 54 9.96 -13.85 -19.01
C ILE A 54 11.30 -14.14 -18.31
N GLY A 55 12.40 -14.30 -19.06
CA GLY A 55 13.75 -14.43 -18.50
C GLY A 55 13.96 -15.67 -17.61
N GLY A 56 13.10 -16.68 -17.74
CA GLY A 56 13.06 -17.86 -16.87
C GLY A 56 12.16 -17.73 -15.62
N HIS A 57 11.64 -16.53 -15.33
CA HIS A 57 10.73 -16.29 -14.20
C HIS A 57 9.28 -16.54 -14.61
N ASN A 58 8.53 -17.30 -13.80
CA ASN A 58 7.11 -17.55 -14.00
C ASN A 58 6.28 -16.44 -13.33
N ILE A 59 5.40 -15.79 -14.10
CA ILE A 59 4.77 -14.51 -13.76
C ILE A 59 3.24 -14.60 -13.78
N VAL A 60 2.60 -13.92 -12.83
CA VAL A 60 1.15 -13.76 -12.70
C VAL A 60 0.76 -12.31 -13.03
N ILE A 61 0.12 -12.08 -14.18
CA ILE A 61 -0.39 -10.77 -14.58
C ILE A 61 -1.86 -10.62 -14.15
N ALA A 62 -2.19 -9.55 -13.45
CA ALA A 62 -3.56 -9.14 -13.11
C ALA A 62 -3.83 -7.67 -13.45
N SER A 63 -5.12 -7.32 -13.53
CA SER A 63 -5.57 -5.93 -13.63
C SER A 63 -6.46 -5.57 -12.45
N LEU A 64 -6.50 -4.28 -12.09
CA LEU A 64 -7.58 -3.73 -11.29
C LEU A 64 -8.94 -3.96 -12.01
N PRO A 65 -10.06 -4.14 -11.27
CA PRO A 65 -11.37 -4.34 -11.89
C PRO A 65 -11.77 -3.14 -12.75
N ALA A 66 -12.38 -3.39 -13.91
CA ALA A 66 -12.76 -2.34 -14.85
C ALA A 66 -13.55 -1.19 -14.18
N GLY A 67 -13.17 0.05 -14.49
CA GLY A 67 -13.74 1.26 -13.86
C GLY A 67 -13.22 1.56 -12.45
N LYS A 68 -12.26 0.79 -11.91
CA LYS A 68 -11.56 1.09 -10.65
C LYS A 68 -10.08 1.39 -10.90
N TYR A 69 -9.57 2.35 -10.14
CA TYR A 69 -8.17 2.77 -10.04
C TYR A 69 -7.94 3.28 -8.61
N GLY A 70 -6.71 3.65 -8.25
CA GLY A 70 -6.38 4.11 -6.91
C GLY A 70 -5.84 3.01 -5.99
N THR A 71 -5.49 3.39 -4.76
CA THR A 71 -4.70 2.54 -3.85
C THR A 71 -5.46 1.31 -3.35
N SER A 72 -6.72 1.45 -2.88
CA SER A 72 -7.47 0.32 -2.30
C SER A 72 -7.79 -0.80 -3.30
N PRO A 73 -8.20 -0.52 -4.56
CA PRO A 73 -8.34 -1.58 -5.57
C PRO A 73 -7.02 -2.28 -5.88
N ALA A 74 -5.89 -1.57 -5.91
CA ALA A 74 -4.57 -2.17 -6.11
C ALA A 74 -4.18 -3.11 -4.95
N THR A 75 -4.34 -2.67 -3.70
CA THR A 75 -4.19 -3.53 -2.51
C THR A 75 -5.07 -4.78 -2.64
N GLY A 76 -6.32 -4.62 -3.08
CA GLY A 76 -7.27 -5.72 -3.20
C GLY A 76 -6.87 -6.78 -4.22
N VAL A 77 -6.37 -6.36 -5.40
CA VAL A 77 -5.81 -7.28 -6.40
C VAL A 77 -4.59 -8.00 -5.84
N ALA A 78 -3.66 -7.26 -5.20
CA ALA A 78 -2.42 -7.81 -4.65
C ALA A 78 -2.68 -8.85 -3.56
N MET A 79 -3.52 -8.57 -2.57
CA MET A 79 -3.80 -9.51 -1.47
C MET A 79 -4.51 -10.78 -1.95
N ALA A 80 -5.40 -10.66 -2.94
CA ALA A 80 -6.02 -11.83 -3.57
C ALA A 80 -4.99 -12.63 -4.40
N MET A 81 -4.08 -11.97 -5.12
CA MET A 81 -2.98 -12.61 -5.84
C MET A 81 -2.04 -13.38 -4.90
N LEU A 82 -1.64 -12.80 -3.77
CA LEU A 82 -0.82 -13.49 -2.76
C LEU A 82 -1.54 -14.64 -2.04
N SER A 83 -2.88 -14.63 -2.01
CA SER A 83 -3.69 -15.74 -1.49
C SER A 83 -3.85 -16.89 -2.50
N THR A 84 -3.66 -16.64 -3.79
CA THR A 84 -3.84 -17.61 -4.87
C THR A 84 -2.52 -18.18 -5.39
N PHE A 85 -1.44 -17.41 -5.26
CA PHE A 85 -0.07 -17.77 -5.63
C PHE A 85 0.86 -17.47 -4.44
N PRO A 86 0.91 -18.35 -3.42
CA PRO A 86 1.57 -18.07 -2.15
C PRO A 86 3.10 -17.92 -2.27
N GLU A 87 3.69 -18.48 -3.33
CA GLU A 87 5.12 -18.45 -3.63
C GLU A 87 5.61 -17.15 -4.28
N ILE A 88 4.73 -16.18 -4.53
CA ILE A 88 5.14 -14.85 -5.02
C ILE A 88 6.08 -14.20 -3.99
N ARG A 89 7.29 -13.86 -4.47
CA ARG A 89 8.38 -13.26 -3.68
C ARG A 89 8.36 -11.73 -3.75
N PHE A 90 8.03 -11.19 -4.92
CA PHE A 90 7.89 -9.76 -5.16
C PHE A 90 6.92 -9.47 -6.30
N GLY A 91 6.50 -8.20 -6.39
CA GLY A 91 5.65 -7.68 -7.44
C GLY A 91 6.33 -6.66 -8.37
N LEU A 92 5.67 -6.38 -9.48
CA LEU A 92 5.86 -5.19 -10.29
C LEU A 92 4.51 -4.47 -10.39
N MET A 93 4.48 -3.16 -10.13
CA MET A 93 3.36 -2.30 -10.49
C MET A 93 3.73 -1.56 -11.78
N VAL A 94 3.12 -1.96 -12.90
CA VAL A 94 3.50 -1.47 -14.24
C VAL A 94 2.31 -0.82 -14.91
N GLY A 95 2.49 0.41 -15.39
CA GLY A 95 1.40 1.15 -16.02
C GLY A 95 1.82 2.51 -16.56
N ILE A 96 0.87 3.41 -16.73
CA ILE A 96 1.09 4.81 -17.11
C ILE A 96 1.21 5.71 -15.87
N GLY A 97 1.85 6.86 -16.02
CA GLY A 97 1.90 7.92 -15.02
C GLY A 97 2.15 9.28 -15.66
N ALA A 98 2.06 10.35 -14.87
CA ALA A 98 2.30 11.70 -15.34
C ALA A 98 3.73 12.16 -14.99
N ALA A 99 4.45 12.67 -15.99
CA ALA A 99 5.79 13.21 -15.85
C ALA A 99 5.82 14.42 -14.91
N ILE A 100 6.85 14.50 -14.07
CA ILE A 100 7.22 15.72 -13.35
C ILE A 100 8.44 16.33 -14.07
N PRO A 101 8.25 17.32 -14.96
CA PRO A 101 9.34 17.93 -15.69
C PRO A 101 10.14 18.88 -14.79
N ARG A 102 11.47 18.92 -14.96
CA ARG A 102 12.37 19.77 -14.16
C ARG A 102 13.48 20.34 -15.04
N GLY A 103 14.03 21.49 -14.67
CA GLY A 103 15.12 22.13 -15.42
C GLY A 103 16.44 21.33 -15.44
N ASP A 104 16.64 20.45 -14.46
CA ASP A 104 17.78 19.53 -14.36
C ASP A 104 17.51 18.14 -14.99
N ARG A 105 16.25 17.78 -15.28
CA ARG A 105 15.86 16.46 -15.79
C ARG A 105 14.90 16.57 -16.97
N ASP A 106 15.44 16.34 -18.17
CA ASP A 106 14.71 16.28 -19.45
C ASP A 106 13.85 15.00 -19.55
N ILE A 107 12.74 15.01 -18.79
CA ILE A 107 11.72 13.97 -18.68
C ILE A 107 10.61 14.23 -19.70
N ARG A 108 10.33 13.27 -20.58
CA ARG A 108 9.43 13.44 -21.74
C ARG A 108 8.32 12.40 -21.83
N LEU A 109 7.32 12.66 -22.67
CA LEU A 109 6.26 11.69 -22.90
C LEU A 109 6.79 10.47 -23.66
N GLY A 110 6.39 9.27 -23.24
CA GLY A 110 6.93 7.99 -23.69
C GLY A 110 8.16 7.49 -22.91
N ASP A 111 8.82 8.33 -22.11
CA ASP A 111 9.88 7.87 -21.18
C ASP A 111 9.31 6.95 -20.08
N VAL A 112 10.20 6.28 -19.34
CA VAL A 112 9.86 5.41 -18.21
C VAL A 112 10.42 6.00 -16.92
N ALA A 113 9.58 6.18 -15.91
CA ALA A 113 9.98 6.43 -14.53
C ALA A 113 10.03 5.11 -13.74
N VAL A 114 11.06 4.93 -12.93
CA VAL A 114 11.27 3.73 -12.10
C VAL A 114 11.53 4.17 -10.66
N SER A 115 10.75 3.61 -9.72
CA SER A 115 10.90 3.91 -8.29
C SER A 115 12.27 3.48 -7.79
N SER A 116 13.08 4.42 -7.33
CA SER A 116 14.37 4.16 -6.69
C SER A 116 14.43 4.90 -5.35
N PRO A 117 14.92 4.26 -4.26
CA PRO A 117 15.19 4.96 -3.01
C PRO A 117 16.07 6.20 -3.24
N ASP A 118 15.70 7.30 -2.62
CA ASP A 118 16.41 8.59 -2.67
C ASP A 118 16.05 9.44 -1.45
N GLY A 119 17.03 10.19 -0.93
CA GLY A 119 16.89 11.03 0.26
C GLY A 119 16.32 10.31 1.49
N LYS A 120 15.03 10.54 1.77
CA LYS A 120 14.27 9.94 2.89
C LYS A 120 13.27 8.86 2.45
N SER A 121 13.12 8.64 1.14
CA SER A 121 12.07 7.80 0.57
C SER A 121 12.61 6.43 0.15
N GLY A 122 11.79 5.38 0.30
CA GLY A 122 12.00 4.08 -0.32
C GLY A 122 11.84 4.08 -1.86
N GLY A 123 11.57 5.23 -2.48
CA GLY A 123 11.36 5.39 -3.92
C GLY A 123 9.90 5.61 -4.31
N VAL A 124 8.98 5.55 -3.35
CA VAL A 124 7.58 5.97 -3.48
C VAL A 124 7.21 6.81 -2.26
N VAL A 125 6.41 7.85 -2.45
CA VAL A 125 5.77 8.60 -1.35
C VAL A 125 4.29 8.79 -1.60
N GLN A 126 3.48 8.66 -0.54
CA GLN A 126 2.07 9.00 -0.63
C GLN A 126 1.89 10.51 -0.46
N TYR A 127 1.59 11.24 -1.55
CA TYR A 127 1.53 12.72 -1.50
C TYR A 127 0.23 13.25 -0.90
N ASP A 128 -0.86 12.46 -0.90
CA ASP A 128 -2.16 12.83 -0.33
C ASP A 128 -2.35 12.37 1.13
N LEU A 129 -1.39 11.64 1.71
CA LEU A 129 -1.38 11.26 3.12
C LEU A 129 -0.69 12.33 3.96
N GLY A 130 -1.45 13.00 4.84
CA GLY A 130 -0.91 14.08 5.67
C GLY A 130 -1.97 14.84 6.45
N LYS A 131 -1.58 16.00 6.98
CA LYS A 131 -2.49 16.94 7.64
C LYS A 131 -2.62 18.21 6.81
N ALA A 132 -3.86 18.60 6.50
CA ALA A 132 -4.15 19.97 6.09
C ALA A 132 -3.92 20.92 7.28
N LEU A 133 -3.15 21.99 7.05
CA LEU A 133 -2.85 23.03 8.02
C LEU A 133 -3.48 24.38 7.59
N LYS A 134 -3.37 25.41 8.43
CA LYS A 134 -3.86 26.75 8.11
C LYS A 134 -3.11 27.34 6.90
N GLY A 135 -3.86 27.98 5.99
CA GLY A 135 -3.32 28.72 4.85
C GLY A 135 -2.70 27.80 3.79
N ASP A 136 -3.46 26.82 3.31
CA ASP A 136 -3.12 25.90 2.20
C ASP A 136 -1.84 25.06 2.36
N LYS A 137 -1.23 25.08 3.56
CA LYS A 137 -0.08 24.23 3.91
C LYS A 137 -0.53 22.80 4.14
N PHE A 138 0.28 21.85 3.68
CA PHE A 138 0.05 20.42 3.89
C PHE A 138 1.29 19.80 4.54
N GLU A 139 1.09 19.05 5.61
CA GLU A 139 2.14 18.32 6.33
C GLU A 139 2.05 16.84 5.97
N ARG A 140 2.85 16.38 4.99
CA ARG A 140 2.86 14.97 4.56
C ARG A 140 3.21 14.03 5.73
N LYS A 141 2.64 12.83 5.70
CA LYS A 141 2.82 11.77 6.71
C LYS A 141 2.97 10.40 6.06
N GLY A 142 3.46 9.46 6.86
CA GLY A 142 3.80 8.12 6.41
C GLY A 142 5.17 8.05 5.73
N SER A 143 5.65 6.82 5.63
CA SER A 143 6.86 6.39 4.94
C SER A 143 6.54 5.03 4.37
N LEU A 144 6.75 4.84 3.06
CA LEU A 144 6.52 3.57 2.39
C LEU A 144 7.81 2.75 2.34
N ASN A 145 7.69 1.43 2.41
CA ASN A 145 8.82 0.52 2.20
C ASN A 145 9.49 0.73 0.83
N SER A 146 10.77 0.36 0.73
CA SER A 146 11.49 0.29 -0.53
C SER A 146 11.15 -0.98 -1.32
N PRO A 147 11.38 -1.00 -2.65
CA PRO A 147 11.46 -2.25 -3.41
C PRO A 147 12.50 -3.21 -2.80
N PRO A 148 12.28 -4.54 -2.87
CA PRO A 148 13.28 -5.53 -2.47
C PRO A 148 14.66 -5.35 -3.12
N ASP A 149 15.73 -5.58 -2.34
CA ASP A 149 17.13 -5.41 -2.78
C ASP A 149 17.46 -6.15 -4.09
N LEU A 150 16.86 -7.32 -4.34
CA LEU A 150 17.06 -8.07 -5.58
C LEU A 150 16.59 -7.29 -6.82
N LEU A 151 15.49 -6.53 -6.72
CA LEU A 151 14.99 -5.65 -7.77
C LEU A 151 15.85 -4.38 -7.90
N LEU A 152 16.33 -3.83 -6.78
CA LEU A 152 17.25 -2.68 -6.78
C LEU A 152 18.61 -3.03 -7.39
N ASN A 153 19.12 -4.25 -7.15
CA ASN A 153 20.33 -4.77 -7.76
C ASN A 153 20.16 -4.95 -9.28
N ALA A 154 19.02 -5.47 -9.75
CA ALA A 154 18.72 -5.53 -11.18
C ALA A 154 18.60 -4.13 -11.83
N VAL A 155 18.01 -3.16 -11.12
CA VAL A 155 17.97 -1.74 -11.52
C VAL A 155 19.38 -1.12 -11.60
N SER A 156 20.28 -1.47 -10.68
CA SER A 156 21.69 -1.03 -10.69
C SER A 156 22.48 -1.64 -11.86
N MET A 157 22.27 -2.93 -12.14
CA MET A 157 22.86 -3.60 -13.30
C MET A 157 22.34 -3.00 -14.62
N ILE A 158 21.04 -2.72 -14.74
CA ILE A 158 20.48 -2.04 -15.91
C ILE A 158 21.11 -0.66 -16.11
N GLN A 159 21.21 0.16 -15.05
CA GLN A 159 21.91 1.45 -15.14
C GLN A 159 23.38 1.32 -15.55
N THR A 160 24.02 0.19 -15.23
CA THR A 160 25.41 -0.11 -15.62
C THR A 160 25.50 -0.52 -17.10
N GLU A 161 24.54 -1.28 -17.62
CA GLU A 161 24.48 -1.63 -19.05
C GLU A 161 24.02 -0.44 -19.92
N HIS A 162 23.09 0.39 -19.44
CA HIS A 162 22.59 1.57 -20.15
C HIS A 162 23.60 2.73 -20.19
N ARG A 163 24.70 2.64 -19.42
CA ARG A 163 25.91 3.48 -19.59
C ARG A 163 26.84 3.02 -20.72
N LYS A 164 26.63 1.81 -21.27
CA LYS A 164 27.46 1.18 -22.31
C LYS A 164 26.71 0.97 -23.63
N THR A 165 25.39 0.77 -23.57
CA THR A 165 24.53 0.34 -24.68
C THR A 165 23.13 0.96 -24.57
N ASP A 166 22.40 1.04 -25.69
CA ASP A 166 20.99 1.43 -25.66
C ASP A 166 20.11 0.41 -24.92
N SER A 167 18.99 0.86 -24.35
CA SER A 167 17.97 -0.02 -23.75
C SER A 167 17.35 -0.99 -24.76
N LYS A 168 16.92 -2.17 -24.27
CA LYS A 168 16.18 -3.16 -25.06
C LYS A 168 14.71 -2.78 -25.35
N ILE A 169 14.15 -1.75 -24.71
CA ILE A 169 12.75 -1.31 -24.92
C ILE A 169 12.38 -1.21 -26.42
N PRO A 170 13.15 -0.54 -27.30
CA PRO A 170 12.78 -0.39 -28.71
C PRO A 170 12.86 -1.70 -29.50
N MET A 171 13.62 -2.70 -29.03
CA MET A 171 13.60 -4.05 -29.59
C MET A 171 12.29 -4.75 -29.24
N TYR A 172 11.87 -4.71 -27.97
CA TYR A 172 10.65 -5.36 -27.52
C TYR A 172 9.38 -4.73 -28.10
N LEU A 173 9.33 -3.42 -28.28
CA LEU A 173 8.22 -2.75 -28.98
C LEU A 173 8.15 -3.21 -30.46
N ARG A 174 9.30 -3.31 -31.16
CA ARG A 174 9.33 -3.84 -32.53
C ARG A 174 8.91 -5.31 -32.60
N GLU A 175 9.29 -6.13 -31.62
CA GLU A 175 8.79 -7.51 -31.50
C GLU A 175 7.28 -7.58 -31.30
N MET A 176 6.73 -6.81 -30.36
CA MET A 176 5.30 -6.73 -30.05
C MET A 176 4.50 -6.31 -31.29
N LEU A 177 4.92 -5.23 -31.96
CA LEU A 177 4.25 -4.71 -33.16
C LEU A 177 4.40 -5.65 -34.38
N LYS A 178 5.46 -6.48 -34.41
CA LYS A 178 5.61 -7.57 -35.40
C LYS A 178 4.72 -8.78 -35.09
N ARG A 179 4.51 -9.13 -33.81
CA ARG A 179 3.56 -10.18 -33.37
C ARG A 179 2.11 -9.76 -33.60
N LEU A 180 1.74 -8.54 -33.22
CA LEU A 180 0.40 -7.98 -33.36
C LEU A 180 0.41 -6.64 -34.11
N PRO A 181 0.46 -6.64 -35.47
CA PRO A 181 0.37 -5.42 -36.28
C PRO A 181 -0.93 -4.60 -36.10
N SER A 182 -1.92 -5.14 -35.40
CA SER A 182 -3.12 -4.42 -34.95
C SER A 182 -2.81 -3.37 -33.88
N MET A 183 -1.80 -3.59 -33.02
CA MET A 183 -1.37 -2.63 -32.00
C MET A 183 -0.68 -1.39 -32.61
N ALA A 184 -0.20 -1.49 -33.85
CA ALA A 184 0.35 -0.37 -34.61
C ALA A 184 -0.72 0.58 -35.18
N LYS A 185 -2.01 0.36 -34.91
CA LYS A 185 -3.14 1.13 -35.45
C LYS A 185 -4.04 1.64 -34.33
N PRO A 186 -4.57 2.88 -34.41
CA PRO A 186 -5.61 3.36 -33.51
C PRO A 186 -6.84 2.46 -33.59
N ARG A 187 -7.51 2.26 -32.45
CA ARG A 187 -8.65 1.33 -32.33
C ARG A 187 -9.61 1.78 -31.23
N ASP A 188 -10.91 1.68 -31.49
CA ASP A 188 -12.00 1.88 -30.51
C ASP A 188 -11.87 3.21 -29.74
N GLY A 189 -11.43 4.27 -30.44
CA GLY A 189 -11.19 5.62 -29.89
C GLY A 189 -9.82 5.83 -29.24
N THR A 190 -9.02 4.77 -29.05
CA THR A 190 -7.68 4.82 -28.45
C THR A 190 -6.57 4.91 -29.51
N ALA A 191 -5.44 5.50 -29.15
CA ALA A 191 -4.27 5.64 -30.03
C ALA A 191 -3.52 4.30 -30.23
N ALA A 192 -2.59 4.29 -31.19
CA ALA A 192 -1.71 3.14 -31.44
C ALA A 192 -0.58 3.04 -30.39
N TYR A 193 -0.06 1.84 -30.17
CA TYR A 193 1.09 1.53 -29.31
C TYR A 193 2.45 1.90 -29.96
N ILE A 194 2.52 3.08 -30.56
CA ILE A 194 3.67 3.60 -31.32
C ILE A 194 4.01 5.02 -30.84
N HIS A 195 5.25 5.47 -31.04
CA HIS A 195 5.67 6.81 -30.64
C HIS A 195 4.79 7.88 -31.34
N GLN A 196 4.16 8.78 -30.58
CA GLN A 196 3.15 9.71 -31.11
C GLN A 196 3.74 10.89 -31.92
N GLY A 197 5.07 10.99 -31.97
CA GLY A 197 5.83 12.00 -32.73
C GLY A 197 6.17 13.23 -31.90
N LEU A 198 7.36 13.79 -32.11
CA LEU A 198 7.92 14.86 -31.26
C LEU A 198 7.00 16.11 -31.16
N LYS A 199 6.26 16.45 -32.22
CA LYS A 199 5.26 17.55 -32.22
C LYS A 199 4.11 17.38 -31.21
N ASN A 200 3.89 16.16 -30.72
CA ASN A 200 2.84 15.79 -29.79
C ASN A 200 3.36 15.68 -28.34
N ASP A 201 4.68 15.77 -28.14
CA ASP A 201 5.35 15.93 -26.85
C ASP A 201 5.39 17.43 -26.54
N ARG A 202 4.44 17.90 -25.72
CA ARG A 202 4.20 19.34 -25.50
C ARG A 202 4.09 19.66 -24.02
N LEU A 203 5.19 20.12 -23.44
CA LEU A 203 5.19 20.74 -22.12
C LEU A 203 4.86 22.23 -22.23
N PHE A 204 3.80 22.68 -21.58
CA PHE A 204 3.46 24.10 -21.46
C PHE A 204 4.07 24.70 -20.17
N GLU A 205 4.17 26.04 -20.12
CA GLU A 205 4.42 26.76 -18.87
C GLU A 205 3.46 26.28 -17.76
N ALA A 206 3.96 25.95 -16.57
CA ALA A 206 3.14 25.40 -15.48
C ALA A 206 2.03 26.35 -14.96
N THR A 207 2.12 27.64 -15.30
CA THR A 207 1.14 28.69 -14.99
C THR A 207 0.17 28.99 -16.14
N TYR A 208 0.31 28.32 -17.29
CA TYR A 208 -0.59 28.45 -18.42
C TYR A 208 -1.61 27.29 -18.39
N ASP A 209 -2.90 27.61 -18.45
CA ASP A 209 -3.97 26.62 -18.48
C ASP A 209 -4.58 26.44 -19.87
N HIS A 210 -5.01 25.23 -20.17
CA HIS A 210 -5.63 24.85 -21.45
C HIS A 210 -6.88 25.69 -21.75
N GLN A 211 -6.93 26.28 -22.95
CA GLN A 211 -8.00 27.19 -23.41
C GLN A 211 -9.28 26.47 -23.88
N GLY A 212 -9.40 25.17 -23.60
CA GLY A 212 -10.60 24.37 -23.83
C GLY A 212 -10.71 23.79 -25.24
N GLY A 213 -11.65 22.85 -25.40
CA GLY A 213 -11.68 21.92 -26.53
C GLY A 213 -10.95 20.61 -26.20
N ASN A 214 -11.01 19.65 -27.12
CA ASN A 214 -10.52 18.28 -26.90
C ASN A 214 -8.99 18.13 -27.13
N ASP A 215 -8.35 19.16 -27.68
CA ASP A 215 -6.92 19.24 -27.95
C ASP A 215 -6.38 20.66 -27.72
N CYS A 216 -5.07 20.80 -27.66
CA CYS A 216 -4.40 22.09 -27.47
C CYS A 216 -4.33 22.93 -28.77
N SER A 217 -5.25 22.75 -29.72
CA SER A 217 -5.29 23.52 -30.98
C SER A 217 -5.64 24.99 -30.77
N LYS A 218 -6.36 25.30 -29.68
CA LYS A 218 -6.71 26.65 -29.23
C LYS A 218 -5.72 27.26 -28.24
N CYS A 219 -4.70 26.52 -27.82
CA CYS A 219 -3.67 27.03 -26.92
C CYS A 219 -2.70 27.96 -27.67
N ASP A 220 -2.16 28.93 -26.94
CA ASP A 220 -1.02 29.72 -27.38
C ASP A 220 0.21 28.81 -27.48
N GLN A 221 0.66 28.52 -28.70
CA GLN A 221 1.82 27.64 -28.90
C GLN A 221 3.14 28.33 -28.46
N SER A 222 3.17 29.66 -28.22
CA SER A 222 4.34 30.32 -27.63
C SER A 222 4.55 29.95 -26.15
N LYS A 223 3.54 29.34 -25.51
CA LYS A 223 3.60 28.83 -24.14
C LYS A 223 4.16 27.41 -24.01
N ILE A 224 4.60 26.81 -25.12
CA ILE A 224 5.29 25.51 -25.13
C ILE A 224 6.78 25.73 -24.85
N LEU A 225 7.27 25.11 -23.77
CA LEU A 225 8.69 25.12 -23.42
C LEU A 225 9.48 24.37 -24.48
N GLN A 226 10.58 24.97 -24.95
CA GLN A 226 11.40 24.40 -26.01
C GLN A 226 12.36 23.36 -25.42
N HIS A 227 12.22 22.10 -25.83
CA HIS A 227 13.16 21.03 -25.54
C HIS A 227 14.06 20.76 -26.75
N GLU A 228 15.30 20.32 -26.51
CA GLU A 228 16.20 19.89 -27.59
C GLU A 228 15.60 18.73 -28.40
N SER A 229 15.91 18.63 -29.70
CA SER A 229 15.49 17.49 -30.50
C SER A 229 16.13 16.20 -29.97
N ARG A 230 15.34 15.14 -29.88
CA ARG A 230 15.75 13.86 -29.29
C ARG A 230 15.27 12.69 -30.16
N ASP A 231 16.02 11.60 -30.17
CA ASP A 231 15.68 10.37 -30.90
C ASP A 231 14.35 9.79 -30.38
N PRO A 232 13.28 9.75 -31.20
CA PRO A 232 11.95 9.27 -30.80
C PRO A 232 11.91 7.75 -30.56
N ASP A 233 12.82 6.99 -31.18
CA ASP A 233 12.90 5.54 -31.02
C ASP A 233 13.66 5.14 -29.74
N LYS A 234 14.11 6.11 -28.93
CA LYS A 234 14.88 5.90 -27.69
C LYS A 234 14.24 6.58 -26.47
N PRO A 235 13.21 5.96 -25.85
CA PRO A 235 12.74 6.37 -24.52
C PRO A 235 13.87 6.25 -23.48
N ARG A 236 13.97 7.22 -22.57
CA ARG A 236 14.91 7.23 -21.45
C ARG A 236 14.25 6.61 -20.22
N ILE A 237 15.09 6.09 -19.34
CA ILE A 237 14.65 5.60 -18.04
C ILE A 237 15.14 6.59 -16.98
N HIS A 238 14.22 7.10 -16.18
CA HIS A 238 14.47 8.04 -15.09
C HIS A 238 14.26 7.32 -13.76
N TYR A 239 15.26 7.40 -12.88
CA TYR A 239 15.27 6.74 -11.58
C TYR A 239 15.08 7.77 -10.47
N GLY A 240 14.20 7.50 -9.51
CA GLY A 240 13.94 8.41 -8.39
C GLY A 240 12.59 8.17 -7.71
N VAL A 241 12.10 9.17 -6.98
CA VAL A 241 10.89 9.06 -6.17
C VAL A 241 9.62 9.18 -7.04
N ILE A 242 8.67 8.28 -6.83
CA ILE A 242 7.34 8.33 -7.46
C ILE A 242 6.30 8.81 -6.45
N ALA A 243 5.54 9.84 -6.81
CA ALA A 243 4.46 10.40 -6.00
C ALA A 243 3.15 9.65 -6.26
N SER A 244 2.68 8.88 -5.27
CA SER A 244 1.48 8.06 -5.37
C SER A 244 0.32 8.64 -4.54
N GLY A 245 -0.92 8.53 -5.01
CA GLY A 245 -2.11 9.03 -4.29
C GLY A 245 -3.39 8.99 -5.10
N ASN A 246 -4.54 9.13 -4.45
CA ASN A 246 -5.86 8.92 -5.08
C ASN A 246 -6.39 10.16 -5.85
N THR A 247 -5.54 11.15 -6.16
CA THR A 247 -5.95 12.43 -6.76
C THR A 247 -5.26 12.68 -8.09
N LEU A 248 -5.93 12.43 -9.22
CA LEU A 248 -5.40 12.71 -10.55
C LEU A 248 -5.13 14.21 -10.76
N ILE A 249 -3.87 14.58 -10.97
CA ILE A 249 -3.43 15.97 -11.14
C ILE A 249 -3.62 16.41 -12.59
N LYS A 250 -4.29 17.56 -12.80
CA LYS A 250 -4.59 18.15 -14.12
C LYS A 250 -4.38 19.67 -14.14
N SER A 251 -3.30 20.15 -13.51
CA SER A 251 -2.99 21.58 -13.42
C SER A 251 -1.53 21.76 -13.01
N GLY A 252 -0.75 22.47 -13.83
CA GLY A 252 0.67 22.70 -13.56
C GLY A 252 0.89 23.46 -12.25
N SER A 253 0.03 24.43 -11.94
CA SER A 253 0.11 25.20 -10.69
C SER A 253 -0.24 24.35 -9.46
N ALA A 254 -1.16 23.38 -9.58
CA ALA A 254 -1.42 22.39 -8.53
C ALA A 254 -0.26 21.39 -8.37
N ARG A 255 0.34 20.93 -9.49
CA ARG A 255 1.54 20.09 -9.53
C ARG A 255 2.68 20.75 -8.75
N GLU A 256 3.04 22.00 -9.08
CA GLU A 256 4.09 22.75 -8.38
C GLU A 256 3.80 22.96 -6.89
N LYS A 257 2.53 23.13 -6.51
CA LYS A 257 2.10 23.27 -5.11
C LYS A 257 2.27 21.97 -4.32
N LEU A 258 1.97 20.81 -4.93
CA LEU A 258 2.16 19.50 -4.30
C LEU A 258 3.64 19.13 -4.17
N LEU A 259 4.44 19.38 -5.20
CA LEU A 259 5.89 19.09 -5.17
C LEU A 259 6.60 19.85 -4.05
N LYS A 260 6.27 21.13 -3.85
CA LYS A 260 6.78 21.96 -2.74
C LYS A 260 6.40 21.44 -1.34
N ASN A 261 5.36 20.61 -1.22
CA ASN A 261 4.91 20.01 0.04
C ASN A 261 5.41 18.55 0.24
N SER A 262 6.12 17.97 -0.74
CA SER A 262 6.55 16.57 -0.68
C SER A 262 7.74 16.35 0.27
N GLU A 263 8.74 17.24 0.22
CA GLU A 263 10.12 17.04 0.70
C GLU A 263 11.03 16.15 -0.19
N GLU A 264 10.56 15.66 -1.35
CA GLU A 264 11.36 14.79 -2.24
C GLU A 264 11.39 15.25 -3.72
N GLU A 265 12.45 14.85 -4.42
CA GLU A 265 12.64 15.06 -5.86
C GLU A 265 11.81 14.07 -6.70
N CYS A 266 10.48 14.20 -6.63
CA CYS A 266 9.57 13.31 -7.34
C CYS A 266 9.69 13.47 -8.87
N ILE A 267 9.68 12.35 -9.61
CA ILE A 267 9.84 12.29 -11.09
C ILE A 267 8.56 11.87 -11.85
N CYS A 268 7.63 11.20 -11.18
CA CYS A 268 6.34 10.77 -11.72
C CYS A 268 5.22 10.91 -10.69
N PHE A 269 4.01 11.26 -11.13
CA PHE A 269 2.76 11.06 -10.38
C PHE A 269 2.02 9.80 -10.86
N GLU A 270 1.46 9.00 -9.95
CA GLU A 270 0.60 7.84 -10.22
C GLU A 270 -0.38 7.59 -9.07
N MET A 271 -1.25 6.57 -9.17
CA MET A 271 -2.41 6.43 -8.27
C MET A 271 -2.50 5.14 -7.42
N GLU A 272 -1.64 4.15 -7.63
CA GLU A 272 -1.81 2.80 -7.04
C GLU A 272 -0.74 2.43 -5.99
N ALA A 273 0.52 2.81 -6.18
CA ALA A 273 1.66 2.23 -5.45
C ALA A 273 1.63 2.41 -3.93
N ALA A 274 1.07 3.51 -3.41
CA ALA A 274 0.89 3.72 -1.97
C ALA A 274 -0.04 2.68 -1.33
N GLY A 275 -0.90 1.99 -2.10
CA GLY A 275 -1.66 0.84 -1.64
C GLY A 275 -0.89 -0.49 -1.65
N LEU A 276 0.30 -0.51 -2.25
CA LEU A 276 1.09 -1.71 -2.51
C LEU A 276 2.33 -1.80 -1.62
N MET A 277 3.21 -0.80 -1.62
CA MET A 277 4.60 -0.91 -1.11
C MET A 277 4.74 -1.61 0.25
N ASP A 278 3.89 -1.29 1.22
CA ASP A 278 3.98 -1.82 2.59
C ASP A 278 3.47 -3.27 2.73
N LYS A 279 2.64 -3.73 1.78
CA LYS A 279 1.92 -5.02 1.82
C LYS A 279 2.30 -5.98 0.69
N PHE A 280 2.82 -5.47 -0.42
CA PHE A 280 3.16 -6.20 -1.63
C PHE A 280 4.51 -5.66 -2.11
N PRO A 281 5.64 -6.28 -1.68
CA PRO A 281 6.98 -5.76 -1.95
C PRO A 281 7.24 -5.69 -3.46
N CYS A 282 7.28 -4.48 -4.03
CA CYS A 282 7.30 -4.31 -5.48
C CYS A 282 8.19 -3.17 -5.97
N LEU A 283 8.57 -3.23 -7.24
CA LEU A 283 9.10 -2.08 -7.98
C LEU A 283 7.96 -1.43 -8.79
N VAL A 284 7.93 -0.10 -8.84
CA VAL A 284 6.96 0.68 -9.61
C VAL A 284 7.61 1.18 -10.89
N ILE A 285 6.96 0.92 -12.03
CA ILE A 285 7.46 1.21 -13.38
C ILE A 285 6.34 1.95 -14.13
N ARG A 286 6.50 3.25 -14.37
CA ARG A 286 5.47 4.08 -15.01
C ARG A 286 5.97 4.68 -16.32
N GLY A 287 5.28 4.37 -17.41
CA GLY A 287 5.47 5.06 -18.69
C GLY A 287 4.77 6.41 -18.66
N LEU A 288 5.42 7.45 -19.16
CA LEU A 288 4.96 8.82 -18.95
C LEU A 288 4.01 9.27 -20.08
N CYS A 289 2.75 9.55 -19.74
CA CYS A 289 1.69 9.83 -20.73
C CYS A 289 1.20 11.28 -20.78
N ASP A 290 1.45 12.07 -19.75
CA ASP A 290 1.12 13.50 -19.68
C ASP A 290 2.02 14.22 -18.66
N TYR A 291 1.84 15.53 -18.48
CA TYR A 291 2.68 16.38 -17.63
C TYR A 291 2.01 16.81 -16.30
N ALA A 292 0.95 16.13 -15.87
CA ALA A 292 0.12 16.49 -14.71
C ALA A 292 -0.46 17.92 -14.79
N ASP A 293 -0.65 18.43 -16.00
CA ASP A 293 -1.17 19.77 -16.29
C ASP A 293 -2.58 19.72 -16.92
N SER A 294 -3.12 20.88 -17.26
CA SER A 294 -4.46 20.99 -17.88
C SER A 294 -4.47 20.67 -19.38
N HIS A 295 -3.31 20.44 -20.00
CA HIS A 295 -3.14 20.02 -21.39
C HIS A 295 -3.13 18.48 -21.57
N LYS A 296 -3.24 17.72 -20.46
CA LYS A 296 -3.37 16.26 -20.46
C LYS A 296 -4.41 15.80 -21.49
N ASN A 297 -3.96 14.93 -22.37
CA ASN A 297 -4.77 14.18 -23.32
C ASN A 297 -4.25 12.73 -23.38
N ASP A 298 -5.00 11.82 -23.98
CA ASP A 298 -4.78 10.38 -23.79
C ASP A 298 -4.02 9.71 -24.94
N GLN A 299 -3.51 10.48 -25.91
CA GLN A 299 -2.82 9.95 -27.10
C GLN A 299 -1.55 9.14 -26.78
N TRP A 300 -0.85 9.50 -25.71
CA TRP A 300 0.42 8.86 -25.32
C TRP A 300 0.24 7.61 -24.46
N GLN A 301 -0.94 7.38 -23.86
CA GLN A 301 -1.14 6.28 -22.90
C GLN A 301 -0.75 4.90 -23.46
N PRO A 302 -1.10 4.51 -24.70
CA PRO A 302 -0.74 3.19 -25.23
C PRO A 302 0.77 3.04 -25.44
N TYR A 303 1.46 4.07 -25.95
CA TYR A 303 2.91 4.03 -26.14
C TYR A 303 3.65 3.99 -24.80
N ALA A 304 3.24 4.84 -23.85
CA ALA A 304 3.76 4.86 -22.48
C ALA A 304 3.59 3.50 -21.79
N ALA A 305 2.41 2.89 -21.89
CA ALA A 305 2.17 1.54 -21.39
C ALA A 305 3.10 0.49 -22.03
N ALA A 306 3.38 0.60 -23.33
CA ALA A 306 4.33 -0.29 -24.01
C ALA A 306 5.77 -0.08 -23.54
N THR A 307 6.25 1.16 -23.37
CA THR A 307 7.63 1.42 -22.89
C THR A 307 7.82 0.97 -21.44
N ALA A 308 6.82 1.16 -20.58
CA ALA A 308 6.79 0.63 -19.21
C ALA A 308 6.86 -0.91 -19.18
N ALA A 309 6.02 -1.59 -19.97
CA ALA A 309 6.04 -3.05 -20.09
C ALA A 309 7.37 -3.56 -20.68
N GLY A 310 7.94 -2.85 -21.65
CA GLY A 310 9.25 -3.13 -22.23
C GLY A 310 10.38 -3.04 -21.19
N TYR A 311 10.34 -2.04 -20.31
CA TYR A 311 11.30 -1.93 -19.21
C TYR A 311 11.13 -3.07 -18.19
N ALA A 312 9.88 -3.41 -17.83
CA ALA A 312 9.61 -4.55 -16.95
C ALA A 312 10.12 -5.88 -17.54
N ARG A 313 10.00 -6.08 -18.87
CA ARG A 313 10.64 -7.21 -19.56
C ARG A 313 12.16 -7.17 -19.50
N GLU A 314 12.76 -5.98 -19.65
CA GLU A 314 14.21 -5.80 -19.52
C GLU A 314 14.69 -6.19 -18.11
N LEU A 315 14.05 -5.64 -17.07
CA LEU A 315 14.29 -5.93 -15.65
C LEU A 315 14.29 -7.43 -15.33
N LEU A 316 13.28 -8.15 -15.79
CA LEU A 316 13.13 -9.58 -15.52
C LEU A 316 14.27 -10.42 -16.13
N GLN A 317 14.89 -9.98 -17.23
CA GLN A 317 16.07 -10.65 -17.79
C GLN A 317 17.38 -10.38 -17.04
N TYR A 318 17.45 -9.37 -16.17
CA TYR A 318 18.62 -9.11 -15.31
C TYR A 318 18.51 -9.77 -13.92
N LEU A 319 17.37 -10.38 -13.61
CA LEU A 319 17.17 -11.10 -12.35
C LEU A 319 17.69 -12.55 -12.45
N PRO A 320 18.67 -12.97 -11.64
CA PRO A 320 19.11 -14.36 -11.58
C PRO A 320 18.01 -15.26 -10.98
N VAL A 321 17.48 -16.19 -11.79
CA VAL A 321 16.39 -17.12 -11.43
C VAL A 321 16.67 -17.90 -10.13
N GLN A 322 17.94 -18.25 -9.89
CA GLN A 322 18.36 -19.00 -8.69
C GLN A 322 18.31 -18.17 -7.39
N ASP A 323 18.28 -16.84 -7.46
CA ASP A 323 18.24 -15.97 -6.28
C ASP A 323 16.82 -15.56 -5.89
N VAL A 324 15.85 -15.64 -6.81
CA VAL A 324 14.43 -15.34 -6.51
C VAL A 324 13.92 -16.25 -5.38
N GLY A 325 14.26 -17.54 -5.39
CA GLY A 325 13.93 -18.48 -4.31
C GLY A 325 14.61 -18.21 -2.97
N LYS A 326 15.59 -17.30 -2.90
CA LYS A 326 16.26 -16.87 -1.66
C LYS A 326 15.58 -15.65 -1.02
N VAL A 327 14.77 -14.91 -1.79
CA VAL A 327 13.94 -13.82 -1.27
C VAL A 327 12.75 -14.43 -0.53
N PRO A 328 12.37 -13.97 0.67
CA PRO A 328 11.14 -14.40 1.34
C PRO A 328 9.91 -14.23 0.45
N THR A 329 8.83 -14.97 0.69
CA THR A 329 7.55 -14.67 0.05
C THR A 329 7.06 -13.28 0.48
N ALA A 330 6.22 -12.67 -0.35
CA ALA A 330 5.53 -11.44 0.03
C ALA A 330 4.67 -11.65 1.29
N ASN A 331 4.12 -12.86 1.47
CA ASN A 331 3.40 -13.29 2.68
C ASN A 331 4.31 -13.38 3.92
N GLU A 332 5.53 -13.93 3.80
CA GLU A 332 6.53 -13.92 4.87
C GLU A 332 6.98 -12.50 5.22
N THR A 333 7.13 -11.64 4.21
CA THR A 333 7.55 -10.23 4.37
C THR A 333 6.48 -9.41 5.09
N LEU A 334 5.22 -9.56 4.69
CA LEU A 334 4.03 -9.05 5.39
C LEU A 334 4.05 -9.41 6.88
N ASN A 335 4.25 -10.68 7.19
CA ASN A 335 4.22 -11.15 8.57
C ASN A 335 5.40 -10.60 9.40
N ARG A 336 6.61 -10.49 8.84
CA ARG A 336 7.77 -9.87 9.52
C ARG A 336 7.58 -8.38 9.83
N ASN A 337 6.91 -7.63 8.95
CA ASN A 337 6.63 -6.20 9.16
C ASN A 337 5.68 -5.96 10.35
N SER A 338 4.87 -6.96 10.72
CA SER A 338 4.03 -6.91 11.93
C SER A 338 4.85 -6.82 13.21
N ASP A 339 5.96 -7.55 13.28
CA ASP A 339 6.79 -7.64 14.48
C ASP A 339 7.73 -6.44 14.65
N THR A 340 8.28 -5.91 13.55
CA THR A 340 9.24 -4.78 13.60
C THR A 340 8.60 -3.46 13.99
N SER A 341 7.31 -3.25 13.71
CA SER A 341 6.55 -2.05 14.13
C SER A 341 6.36 -1.91 15.65
N SER A 342 6.78 -2.90 16.46
CA SER A 342 6.59 -2.93 17.92
C SER A 342 7.59 -2.09 18.73
N LYS A 343 8.71 -1.63 18.13
CA LYS A 343 9.78 -0.92 18.85
C LYS A 343 9.80 0.58 18.54
N PRO A 344 9.58 1.48 19.52
CA PRO A 344 9.86 2.90 19.35
C PRO A 344 11.37 3.15 19.30
N PRO A 345 11.85 4.18 18.56
CA PRO A 345 13.26 4.58 18.61
C PRO A 345 13.63 5.05 20.02
N GLN A 346 14.73 4.54 20.59
CA GLN A 346 15.27 5.04 21.85
C GLN A 346 15.88 6.43 21.62
N ALA A 347 15.14 7.48 22.00
CA ALA A 347 15.64 8.84 22.01
C ALA A 347 16.62 9.03 23.19
N ASN A 348 17.92 8.91 22.91
CA ASN A 348 18.99 9.22 23.86
C ASN A 348 18.91 10.71 24.29
N LYS A 349 18.30 10.97 25.43
CA LYS A 349 18.32 12.28 26.09
C LYS A 349 19.70 12.54 26.67
N LEU A 350 20.54 13.27 25.95
CA LEU A 350 21.69 13.96 26.53
C LEU A 350 21.17 15.01 27.54
N GLY A 351 21.31 14.72 28.83
CA GLY A 351 20.89 15.61 29.91
C GLY A 351 21.89 16.74 30.11
N ALA A 352 21.50 17.97 29.75
CA ALA A 352 22.29 19.17 30.05
C ALA A 352 22.18 19.52 31.55
N GLY A 353 23.15 19.07 32.35
CA GLY A 353 23.32 19.48 33.74
C GLY A 353 24.27 20.67 33.84
N ALA A 354 23.77 21.83 34.27
CA ALA A 354 24.60 23.00 34.54
C ALA A 354 25.28 22.88 35.91
N GLY A 355 26.60 23.06 35.97
CA GLY A 355 27.40 23.04 37.19
C GLY A 355 28.62 23.95 37.05
N SER A 356 28.65 25.05 37.79
CA SER A 356 29.59 26.16 37.59
C SER A 356 30.68 26.22 38.66
N SER A 357 31.95 26.11 38.28
CA SER A 357 33.07 26.71 39.04
C SER A 357 34.40 26.78 38.25
N ALA A 358 35.11 27.89 38.47
CA ALA A 358 36.51 28.22 38.18
C ALA A 358 36.93 29.24 39.28
N PRO A 359 38.21 29.65 39.48
CA PRO A 359 39.46 29.41 38.72
C PRO A 359 40.49 28.61 39.59
N SER A 360 41.83 28.65 39.55
CA SER A 360 42.84 29.66 39.14
C SER A 360 44.30 29.13 39.14
N GLY A 361 45.23 29.85 38.46
CA GLY A 361 46.69 29.62 38.46
C GLY A 361 47.17 28.60 37.41
N GLY A 362 48.30 28.72 36.69
CA GLY A 362 49.42 29.68 36.72
C GLY A 362 50.74 28.99 37.09
N SER A 363 51.87 29.06 36.36
CA SER A 363 52.26 29.74 35.09
C SER A 363 53.31 28.84 34.35
N ASP A 364 54.24 29.20 33.44
CA ASP A 364 54.82 30.47 32.93
C ASP A 364 55.64 30.29 31.62
N ASN A 365 56.14 31.41 31.05
CA ASN A 365 57.36 31.60 30.23
C ASN A 365 57.48 31.15 28.74
N ARG A 366 57.53 32.18 27.87
CA ARG A 366 58.54 32.45 26.80
C ARG A 366 58.47 31.75 25.42
N ASN A 367 57.50 32.22 24.62
CA ASN A 367 57.68 33.05 23.38
C ASN A 367 59.12 33.45 22.92
N PRO A 368 59.36 33.91 21.65
CA PRO A 368 58.38 34.16 20.56
C PRO A 368 58.80 33.77 19.10
N ALA A 369 57.82 33.91 18.19
CA ALA A 369 57.92 34.12 16.72
C ALA A 369 58.46 32.98 15.81
N GLY A 370 57.90 32.74 14.60
CA GLY A 370 56.63 33.24 14.02
C GLY A 370 56.58 33.16 12.48
N GLY A 371 55.41 32.89 11.88
CA GLY A 371 55.19 33.06 10.43
C GLY A 371 54.34 31.97 9.74
N ASN A 372 53.05 32.26 9.53
CA ASN A 372 52.01 31.46 8.85
C ASN A 372 52.37 30.73 7.54
N GLY A 373 51.59 29.70 7.19
CA GLY A 373 51.21 29.45 5.78
C GLY A 373 51.15 27.99 5.31
N THR A 374 50.31 27.13 5.91
CA THR A 374 50.21 25.71 5.53
C THR A 374 49.32 25.45 4.32
N SER A 375 49.60 24.34 3.63
CA SER A 375 48.73 23.74 2.61
C SER A 375 48.54 22.24 2.85
N ASN A 376 47.54 21.66 2.18
CA ASN A 376 47.14 20.25 2.09
C ASN A 376 48.29 19.28 1.67
N PRO A 377 48.09 17.93 1.67
CA PRO A 377 47.30 17.05 2.57
C PRO A 377 47.95 15.64 2.85
N THR A 378 47.21 14.76 3.56
CA THR A 378 47.22 13.27 3.46
C THR A 378 48.34 12.45 4.17
N THR A 379 47.99 11.17 4.43
CA THR A 379 48.79 9.96 4.74
C THR A 379 48.89 9.43 6.19
N THR A 380 48.64 8.12 6.29
CA THR A 380 48.77 7.10 7.36
C THR A 380 50.24 6.59 7.44
N PRO A 381 50.69 5.64 8.34
CA PRO A 381 49.94 4.53 8.97
C PRO A 381 50.40 3.98 10.37
N GLU A 382 49.78 2.86 10.80
CA GLU A 382 50.32 1.74 11.64
C GLU A 382 50.81 2.03 13.10
N THR A 383 50.92 1.08 14.07
CA THR A 383 50.69 -0.39 14.16
C THR A 383 50.39 -0.80 15.62
N ASP A 384 49.74 -1.97 15.83
CA ASP A 384 49.80 -2.87 17.04
C ASP A 384 49.36 -2.35 18.45
N SER A 385 49.02 -3.18 19.45
CA SER A 385 48.86 -4.66 19.54
C SER A 385 47.76 -5.04 20.57
N SER A 386 47.29 -6.30 20.55
CA SER A 386 46.32 -6.88 21.52
C SER A 386 46.99 -7.71 22.63
N PRO A 387 46.27 -8.08 23.71
CA PRO A 387 45.94 -9.51 23.86
C PRO A 387 44.53 -9.81 24.42
N ASN A 388 44.13 -11.09 24.33
CA ASN A 388 42.81 -11.62 24.73
C ASN A 388 42.65 -11.87 26.25
N GLY A 389 41.40 -11.81 26.72
CA GLY A 389 40.95 -12.37 28.01
C GLY A 389 39.51 -12.90 27.91
N ARG A 390 39.23 -14.11 28.42
CA ARG A 390 37.88 -14.71 28.46
C ARG A 390 37.15 -14.35 29.77
N GLY A 391 35.84 -14.15 29.68
CA GLY A 391 34.92 -14.03 30.83
C GLY A 391 33.50 -14.43 30.41
N GLU A 392 32.74 -15.03 31.31
CA GLU A 392 31.47 -15.72 31.00
C GLU A 392 30.22 -14.90 31.37
N GLY A 393 29.07 -15.29 30.81
CA GLY A 393 27.76 -15.17 31.46
C GLY A 393 27.02 -13.82 31.37
N GLY A 394 26.07 -13.71 30.44
CA GLY A 394 25.13 -12.58 30.38
C GLY A 394 23.86 -12.92 29.59
N SER A 395 22.74 -13.16 30.28
CA SER A 395 21.45 -13.50 29.65
C SER A 395 20.62 -12.25 29.36
N GLN A 396 20.21 -12.05 28.10
CA GLN A 396 19.15 -11.08 27.72
C GLN A 396 18.21 -11.64 26.63
N THR A 397 17.21 -12.41 27.09
CA THR A 397 15.82 -12.44 26.60
C THR A 397 15.54 -12.28 25.10
N ASN A 398 15.18 -13.39 24.44
CA ASN A 398 14.39 -13.35 23.20
C ASN A 398 12.98 -12.78 23.47
N ASN A 399 12.63 -11.63 22.88
CA ASN A 399 11.25 -11.15 22.86
C ASN A 399 10.45 -11.97 21.83
N LYS A 400 9.51 -12.80 22.29
CA LYS A 400 8.94 -13.90 21.49
C LYS A 400 7.42 -13.95 21.40
N ASN A 401 6.72 -12.92 21.89
CA ASN A 401 5.28 -12.98 22.21
C ASN A 401 4.45 -11.87 21.52
N THR A 402 4.53 -11.71 20.19
CA THR A 402 3.47 -11.05 19.43
C THR A 402 2.31 -12.04 19.27
N MET A 403 1.10 -11.69 19.72
CA MET A 403 -0.08 -12.53 19.48
C MET A 403 -1.08 -11.83 18.55
N ARG A 404 -1.25 -12.42 17.36
CA ARG A 404 -2.22 -12.02 16.34
C ARG A 404 -3.35 -13.05 16.29
N VAL A 405 -4.59 -12.57 16.30
CA VAL A 405 -5.79 -13.41 16.11
C VAL A 405 -6.66 -12.77 15.03
N ASP A 406 -6.84 -13.50 13.94
CA ASP A 406 -7.66 -13.08 12.80
C ASP A 406 -9.06 -13.73 12.88
N SER A 407 -10.13 -13.04 12.46
CA SER A 407 -11.48 -13.60 12.53
C SER A 407 -12.44 -13.08 11.45
N ILE A 408 -13.25 -14.00 10.89
CA ILE A 408 -14.08 -13.79 9.70
C ILE A 408 -15.58 -13.82 10.03
N TYR A 409 -16.25 -12.68 9.90
CA TYR A 409 -17.71 -12.60 9.74
C TYR A 409 -18.10 -12.64 8.24
N ASP A 410 -19.29 -13.15 7.92
CA ASP A 410 -19.98 -12.95 6.64
C ASP A 410 -21.51 -12.96 6.85
N GLY A 411 -22.23 -12.09 6.13
CA GLY A 411 -23.65 -11.83 6.40
C GLY A 411 -24.41 -11.26 5.20
N ARG A 412 -25.49 -11.93 4.80
CA ARG A 412 -26.37 -11.52 3.69
C ARG A 412 -27.81 -11.30 4.16
N TRP A 413 -28.45 -10.28 3.61
CA TRP A 413 -29.86 -9.95 3.87
C TRP A 413 -30.59 -9.55 2.58
N GLN A 414 -31.84 -10.01 2.44
CA GLN A 414 -32.82 -9.52 1.47
C GLN A 414 -34.22 -9.64 2.07
N HIS A 415 -34.80 -8.53 2.53
CA HIS A 415 -36.23 -8.42 2.85
C HIS A 415 -36.71 -7.00 2.51
N GLN A 416 -38.03 -6.80 2.47
CA GLN A 416 -38.65 -5.49 2.31
C GLN A 416 -39.01 -4.88 3.68
N TRP A 417 -39.52 -3.64 3.67
CA TRP A 417 -40.12 -2.85 4.75
C TRP A 417 -39.20 -1.84 5.48
N ARG A 418 -39.78 -0.66 5.74
CA ARG A 418 -39.14 0.60 6.16
C ARG A 418 -38.72 0.66 7.64
N LEU A 419 -37.69 -0.08 8.05
CA LEU A 419 -37.12 0.00 9.40
C LEU A 419 -35.58 -0.02 9.39
N ILE A 420 -34.96 0.52 10.46
CA ILE A 420 -33.51 0.39 10.66
C ILE A 420 -33.22 -1.07 11.02
N TRP A 421 -32.46 -1.74 10.16
CA TRP A 421 -31.93 -3.06 10.45
C TRP A 421 -30.70 -2.93 11.35
N ALA A 422 -30.71 -3.64 12.47
CA ALA A 422 -29.62 -3.70 13.43
C ALA A 422 -29.20 -5.16 13.63
N GLY A 423 -27.97 -5.51 13.22
CA GLY A 423 -27.35 -6.80 13.52
C GLY A 423 -26.34 -6.64 14.65
N GLN A 424 -26.23 -7.64 15.54
CA GLN A 424 -25.16 -7.75 16.53
C GLN A 424 -24.45 -9.10 16.39
N HIS A 425 -23.11 -9.09 16.38
CA HIS A 425 -22.27 -10.27 16.54
C HIS A 425 -21.43 -10.13 17.81
N ILE A 426 -21.15 -11.25 18.49
CA ILE A 426 -20.23 -11.31 19.63
C ILE A 426 -19.15 -12.34 19.27
N GLN A 427 -17.92 -11.87 19.09
CA GLN A 427 -16.78 -12.73 18.81
C GLN A 427 -15.93 -12.91 20.06
N GLU A 428 -15.78 -14.15 20.54
CA GLU A 428 -14.71 -14.48 21.48
C GLU A 428 -13.36 -14.48 20.73
N ILE A 429 -12.39 -13.80 21.33
CA ILE A 429 -11.00 -13.76 20.91
C ILE A 429 -10.21 -14.39 22.06
N ASN A 430 -9.66 -15.58 21.81
CA ASN A 430 -8.91 -16.37 22.77
C ASN A 430 -7.39 -16.20 22.56
N PRO A 431 -6.72 -15.26 23.25
CA PRO A 431 -5.27 -15.20 23.27
C PRO A 431 -4.72 -16.36 24.11
N ASN A 432 -3.86 -17.18 23.50
CA ASN A 432 -3.20 -18.32 24.15
C ASN A 432 -2.05 -17.88 25.07
N PHE A 433 -2.36 -17.09 26.10
CA PHE A 433 -1.38 -16.63 27.10
C PHE A 433 -0.86 -17.79 27.97
N THR A 434 0.41 -18.13 27.81
CA THR A 434 1.14 -19.13 28.63
C THR A 434 1.53 -18.61 30.02
N SER A 435 1.50 -17.30 30.22
CA SER A 435 1.77 -16.60 31.48
C SER A 435 0.91 -15.34 31.56
N THR A 436 0.78 -14.72 32.74
CA THR A 436 0.24 -13.36 32.80
C THR A 436 1.14 -12.41 32.01
N GLN A 437 0.52 -11.60 31.15
CA GLN A 437 1.16 -10.50 30.43
C GLN A 437 0.36 -9.23 30.67
N ARG A 438 1.04 -8.14 31.00
CA ARG A 438 0.47 -6.80 30.92
C ARG A 438 0.32 -6.45 29.44
N ILE A 439 -0.77 -5.83 29.05
CA ILE A 439 -1.03 -5.41 27.65
C ILE A 439 -1.17 -3.88 27.63
N SER A 440 -0.34 -3.23 26.82
CA SER A 440 -0.21 -1.77 26.69
C SER A 440 -0.96 -1.19 25.49
N GLU A 441 -1.05 -1.93 24.38
CA GLU A 441 -1.76 -1.54 23.16
C GLU A 441 -2.53 -2.73 22.57
N ILE A 442 -3.75 -2.48 22.10
CA ILE A 442 -4.51 -3.40 21.25
C ILE A 442 -4.77 -2.72 19.91
N HIS A 443 -4.27 -3.33 18.83
CA HIS A 443 -4.58 -2.92 17.46
C HIS A 443 -5.80 -3.69 16.99
N LEU A 444 -6.76 -2.98 16.40
CA LEU A 444 -7.90 -3.56 15.71
C LEU A 444 -7.88 -3.09 14.27
N THR A 445 -7.85 -4.05 13.33
CA THR A 445 -8.08 -3.77 11.91
C THR A 445 -9.41 -4.37 11.51
N THR A 446 -10.32 -3.56 10.99
CA THR A 446 -11.59 -4.07 10.46
C THR A 446 -11.78 -3.76 8.99
N PHE A 447 -12.17 -4.81 8.25
CA PHE A 447 -12.45 -4.76 6.84
C PHE A 447 -13.96 -4.85 6.69
N THR A 448 -14.59 -3.69 6.56
CA THR A 448 -16.04 -3.57 6.41
C THR A 448 -16.41 -3.47 4.93
N HIS A 449 -17.47 -4.15 4.53
CA HIS A 449 -18.02 -4.13 3.17
C HIS A 449 -19.54 -4.04 3.24
N SER A 450 -20.16 -3.26 2.36
CA SER A 450 -21.59 -3.30 2.10
C SER A 450 -21.87 -3.33 0.59
N THR A 451 -22.92 -4.06 0.19
CA THR A 451 -23.18 -4.39 -1.22
C THR A 451 -24.01 -3.35 -1.98
N TRP A 452 -25.02 -2.77 -1.34
CA TRP A 452 -26.02 -1.88 -1.98
C TRP A 452 -26.25 -0.56 -1.23
N ALA A 453 -25.76 -0.46 0.02
CA ALA A 453 -26.32 0.46 1.00
C ALA A 453 -25.25 0.96 1.97
N SER A 454 -25.29 2.24 2.31
CA SER A 454 -24.43 2.79 3.37
C SER A 454 -24.88 2.26 4.74
N CYS A 455 -23.92 1.94 5.60
CA CYS A 455 -24.18 1.45 6.95
C CYS A 455 -23.18 2.04 7.97
N ILE A 456 -23.64 2.21 9.20
CA ILE A 456 -22.78 2.50 10.35
C ILE A 456 -22.36 1.16 10.97
N VAL A 457 -21.08 0.98 11.23
CA VAL A 457 -20.56 -0.18 11.96
C VAL A 457 -19.91 0.29 13.26
N GLU A 458 -20.39 -0.24 14.38
CA GLU A 458 -19.80 -0.07 15.70
C GLU A 458 -19.04 -1.34 16.09
N VAL A 459 -17.90 -1.19 16.77
CA VAL A 459 -17.15 -2.29 17.37
C VAL A 459 -16.79 -1.90 18.80
N ASP A 460 -17.41 -2.57 19.76
CA ASP A 460 -17.02 -2.51 21.17
C ASP A 460 -16.05 -3.64 21.48
N VAL A 461 -15.01 -3.35 22.27
CA VAL A 461 -14.05 -4.33 22.77
C VAL A 461 -14.19 -4.44 24.28
N PHE A 462 -14.30 -5.66 24.78
CA PHE A 462 -14.37 -6.00 26.21
C PHE A 462 -13.29 -7.01 26.55
N HIS A 463 -12.88 -7.09 27.82
CA HIS A 463 -12.23 -8.28 28.37
C HIS A 463 -13.06 -8.88 29.51
N ALA A 464 -12.87 -10.17 29.75
CA ALA A 464 -13.26 -10.85 30.99
C ALA A 464 -12.05 -11.62 31.56
N SER A 465 -12.02 -11.81 32.87
CA SER A 465 -10.97 -12.56 33.58
C SER A 465 -11.07 -14.09 33.37
N GLN A 466 -12.24 -14.56 32.94
CA GLN A 466 -12.54 -15.94 32.61
C GLN A 466 -13.49 -16.02 31.40
N ARG A 467 -13.58 -17.19 30.77
CA ARG A 467 -14.56 -17.47 29.72
C ARG A 467 -15.98 -17.43 30.28
N VAL A 468 -16.92 -16.77 29.60
CA VAL A 468 -18.29 -16.59 30.11
C VAL A 468 -19.26 -17.50 29.36
N GLN A 469 -19.85 -18.45 30.11
CA GLN A 469 -20.87 -19.38 29.62
C GLN A 469 -22.11 -18.64 29.11
N GLY A 470 -22.75 -19.20 28.07
CA GLY A 470 -23.98 -18.64 27.46
C GLY A 470 -23.75 -17.65 26.32
N ILE A 471 -22.49 -17.29 26.01
CA ILE A 471 -22.16 -16.68 24.71
C ILE A 471 -22.20 -17.77 23.63
N PRO A 472 -22.85 -17.55 22.46
CA PRO A 472 -22.78 -18.47 21.34
C PRO A 472 -21.34 -18.62 20.82
N GLU A 473 -20.84 -19.83 20.76
CA GLU A 473 -19.50 -20.09 20.21
C GLU A 473 -19.50 -19.92 18.69
N VAL A 474 -18.67 -19.00 18.20
CA VAL A 474 -18.16 -19.04 16.82
C VAL A 474 -16.66 -19.34 16.93
N PRO A 475 -16.19 -20.51 16.45
CA PRO A 475 -14.81 -20.93 16.61
C PRO A 475 -13.82 -19.89 16.10
N THR A 476 -12.90 -19.47 16.97
CA THR A 476 -11.74 -18.67 16.57
C THR A 476 -10.81 -19.58 15.77
N VAL A 477 -10.67 -19.35 14.47
CA VAL A 477 -9.71 -20.08 13.63
C VAL A 477 -8.31 -19.48 13.86
N CYS A 478 -7.66 -19.90 14.93
CA CYS A 478 -6.25 -19.60 15.16
C CYS A 478 -5.39 -20.41 14.18
N THR A 479 -5.20 -19.89 12.97
CA THR A 479 -4.24 -20.45 12.01
C THR A 479 -2.82 -20.22 12.50
N GLU A 480 -2.23 -21.22 13.16
CA GLU A 480 -0.81 -21.48 12.94
C GLU A 480 -0.61 -21.80 11.45
N ALA A 481 0.60 -21.58 10.93
CA ALA A 481 0.85 -21.68 9.49
C ALA A 481 0.88 -23.15 9.03
N ASN A 482 -0.29 -23.71 8.69
CA ASN A 482 -0.54 -24.72 7.65
C ASN A 482 -2.05 -25.11 7.58
N ASP A 483 -2.71 -24.68 6.49
CA ASP A 483 -3.94 -25.20 5.85
C ASP A 483 -5.27 -25.50 6.61
N GLU A 484 -6.34 -25.50 5.80
CA GLU A 484 -7.75 -25.80 6.08
C GLU A 484 -8.56 -24.88 7.05
N SER A 485 -9.75 -24.43 6.61
CA SER A 485 -10.70 -23.70 7.46
C SER A 485 -12.18 -23.92 7.09
N VAL A 486 -12.97 -24.36 8.09
CA VAL A 486 -14.40 -24.74 8.00
C VAL A 486 -15.01 -24.53 9.41
N SER A 487 -16.16 -23.89 9.66
CA SER A 487 -17.14 -23.17 8.81
C SER A 487 -17.80 -22.02 9.60
N VAL A 488 -18.74 -21.28 9.00
CA VAL A 488 -19.41 -20.11 9.62
C VAL A 488 -20.84 -20.46 10.08
N ALA A 489 -21.15 -20.15 11.35
CA ALA A 489 -22.46 -20.42 11.97
C ALA A 489 -23.51 -19.31 11.70
N LYS A 490 -24.80 -19.63 11.92
CA LYS A 490 -25.92 -18.70 11.66
C LYS A 490 -26.03 -17.62 12.77
N PRO A 491 -26.05 -16.33 12.43
CA PRO A 491 -26.18 -15.24 13.40
C PRO A 491 -27.59 -15.08 14.00
N PHE A 492 -27.67 -14.43 15.16
CA PHE A 492 -28.89 -14.11 15.91
C PHE A 492 -29.33 -12.66 15.64
N TYR A 493 -30.62 -12.44 15.37
CA TYR A 493 -31.11 -11.13 14.88
C TYR A 493 -32.48 -10.75 15.46
N GLN A 494 -32.73 -9.43 15.61
CA GLN A 494 -34.02 -8.87 16.05
C GLN A 494 -34.29 -7.53 15.36
N GLN A 495 -35.55 -7.28 14.98
CA GLN A 495 -35.99 -6.03 14.35
C GLN A 495 -36.26 -4.94 15.40
N VAL A 496 -35.87 -3.68 15.14
CA VAL A 496 -35.95 -2.56 16.10
C VAL A 496 -36.61 -1.34 15.45
N SER A 497 -37.39 -0.57 16.22
CA SER A 497 -38.06 0.64 15.69
C SER A 497 -37.13 1.85 15.64
N THR A 498 -37.37 2.77 14.70
CA THR A 498 -36.64 4.04 14.61
C THR A 498 -36.84 4.92 15.85
N LYS A 499 -38.08 5.02 16.37
CA LYS A 499 -38.39 5.75 17.61
C LYS A 499 -37.55 5.28 18.79
N ALA A 500 -37.36 3.97 18.92
CA ALA A 500 -36.50 3.36 19.93
C ALA A 500 -35.05 3.87 19.85
N VAL A 501 -34.41 3.76 18.68
CA VAL A 501 -33.02 4.20 18.45
C VAL A 501 -32.82 5.70 18.77
N THR A 502 -33.86 6.53 18.61
CA THR A 502 -33.83 7.97 18.90
C THR A 502 -34.21 8.37 20.35
N ALA A 503 -34.59 7.44 21.22
CA ALA A 503 -35.18 7.76 22.53
C ALA A 503 -34.14 8.23 23.58
N GLY A 504 -33.81 9.52 23.53
CA GLY A 504 -33.07 10.22 24.58
C GLY A 504 -33.82 10.18 25.92
N LYS A 505 -33.11 9.91 27.02
CA LYS A 505 -33.66 10.04 28.38
C LYS A 505 -33.32 11.42 28.91
N GLU A 506 -34.30 12.14 29.43
CA GLU A 506 -34.07 13.47 29.99
C GLU A 506 -33.35 13.33 31.34
N LEU A 507 -32.20 13.98 31.47
CA LEU A 507 -31.53 14.17 32.76
C LEU A 507 -32.16 15.41 33.42
N GLY A 508 -32.39 15.34 34.74
CA GLY A 508 -33.12 16.36 35.52
C GLY A 508 -32.42 17.71 35.70
N ASN A 509 -31.60 18.12 34.74
CA ASN A 509 -30.79 19.33 34.71
C ASN A 509 -30.86 20.06 33.35
N GLY A 510 -31.90 19.80 32.55
CA GLY A 510 -32.15 20.44 31.25
C GLY A 510 -31.25 19.98 30.10
N ASN A 511 -30.21 19.20 30.37
CA ASN A 511 -29.26 18.72 29.36
C ASN A 511 -29.76 17.44 28.67
N ARG A 512 -30.18 17.58 27.41
CA ARG A 512 -30.48 16.43 26.53
C ARG A 512 -29.20 15.70 26.14
N THR A 513 -29.00 14.49 26.68
CA THR A 513 -27.93 13.58 26.25
C THR A 513 -28.48 12.54 25.26
N TRP A 514 -27.75 12.30 24.17
CA TRP A 514 -28.17 11.37 23.11
C TRP A 514 -27.93 9.92 23.55
N ASN A 515 -29.01 9.19 23.82
CA ASN A 515 -28.99 7.84 24.38
C ASN A 515 -28.61 6.75 23.36
N ARG A 516 -27.44 6.87 22.71
CA ARG A 516 -26.92 5.99 21.64
C ARG A 516 -26.46 4.59 22.13
N GLY A 517 -27.12 4.01 23.14
CA GLY A 517 -26.67 2.75 23.75
C GLY A 517 -27.77 1.79 24.22
N ALA A 518 -29.04 2.17 24.18
CA ALA A 518 -30.08 1.45 24.91
C ALA A 518 -30.58 0.12 24.29
N TYR A 519 -30.46 -0.07 22.97
CA TYR A 519 -31.19 -1.15 22.27
C TYR A 519 -30.39 -2.42 21.96
N PHE A 520 -29.07 -2.39 22.14
CA PHE A 520 -28.21 -3.57 22.09
C PHE A 520 -27.10 -3.44 23.13
N GLN A 521 -27.49 -3.41 24.41
CA GLN A 521 -26.64 -3.93 25.47
C GLN A 521 -26.61 -5.47 25.31
N PRO A 522 -25.51 -6.08 24.84
CA PRO A 522 -25.36 -7.52 24.94
C PRO A 522 -25.42 -7.96 26.42
N LEU A 523 -25.64 -9.25 26.68
CA LEU A 523 -25.46 -9.84 28.02
C LEU A 523 -24.09 -9.47 28.64
N VAL A 524 -23.08 -9.33 27.76
CA VAL A 524 -21.74 -8.77 28.02
C VAL A 524 -21.79 -7.39 28.71
N ALA A 525 -22.63 -6.46 28.27
CA ALA A 525 -22.65 -5.06 28.73
C ALA A 525 -23.48 -4.83 30.00
N ASN A 526 -24.21 -5.85 30.48
CA ASN A 526 -24.97 -5.83 31.74
C ASN A 526 -24.43 -6.84 32.77
N SER A 527 -23.30 -7.50 32.49
CA SER A 527 -22.61 -8.35 33.47
C SER A 527 -21.28 -7.74 33.88
N ASP A 528 -21.17 -7.57 35.20
CA ASP A 528 -19.95 -7.47 36.02
C ASP A 528 -18.73 -8.28 35.53
N LYS A 529 -18.93 -9.41 34.86
CA LYS A 529 -17.87 -10.27 34.31
C LYS A 529 -17.07 -9.64 33.19
N PHE A 530 -17.56 -8.56 32.57
CA PHE A 530 -16.90 -7.91 31.43
C PHE A 530 -16.55 -6.45 31.72
N LYS A 531 -15.29 -6.09 31.47
CA LYS A 531 -14.80 -4.71 31.54
C LYS A 531 -14.54 -4.22 30.12
N PHE A 532 -15.27 -3.18 29.71
CA PHE A 532 -15.09 -2.47 28.45
C PHE A 532 -13.67 -1.89 28.33
N ILE A 533 -13.09 -1.99 27.12
CA ILE A 533 -11.76 -1.50 26.77
C ILE A 533 -11.87 -0.28 25.84
N GLY A 534 -12.76 -0.32 24.86
CA GLY A 534 -12.92 0.78 23.90
C GLY A 534 -13.98 0.53 22.84
N ARG A 535 -14.40 1.60 22.16
CA ARG A 535 -15.40 1.61 21.07
C ARG A 535 -14.81 2.26 19.83
N ARG A 536 -15.13 1.72 18.65
CA ARG A 536 -15.03 2.42 17.37
C ARG A 536 -16.41 2.54 16.73
N VAL A 537 -16.62 3.63 16.01
CA VAL A 537 -17.78 3.85 15.14
C VAL A 537 -17.24 4.22 13.76
N MET A 538 -17.79 3.61 12.71
CA MET A 538 -17.33 3.69 11.33
C MET A 538 -18.54 3.91 10.40
N CYS A 539 -18.33 4.57 9.26
CA CYS A 539 -19.37 4.76 8.25
C CYS A 539 -18.90 4.16 6.93
N CYS A 540 -19.54 3.08 6.51
CA CYS A 540 -19.26 2.38 5.27
C CYS A 540 -20.20 2.93 4.19
N GLN A 541 -19.67 3.39 3.06
CA GLN A 541 -20.47 3.88 1.94
C GLN A 541 -20.90 2.73 1.03
N GLY A 542 -22.19 2.65 0.72
CA GLY A 542 -22.71 1.75 -0.30
C GLY A 542 -22.37 2.22 -1.72
N LYS A 543 -22.49 1.32 -2.70
CA LYS A 543 -22.37 1.65 -4.12
C LYS A 543 -23.76 1.79 -4.76
N SER A 544 -23.85 2.64 -5.78
CA SER A 544 -25.07 2.90 -6.55
C SER A 544 -25.50 1.69 -7.40
N GLU A 545 -26.77 1.68 -7.81
CA GLU A 545 -27.52 0.49 -8.25
C GLU A 545 -27.11 -0.14 -9.60
N GLU A 546 -26.08 0.39 -10.27
CA GLU A 546 -25.64 -0.08 -11.59
C GLU A 546 -24.64 -1.26 -11.51
N GLY A 547 -25.16 -2.49 -11.45
CA GLY A 547 -24.36 -3.71 -11.69
C GLY A 547 -24.76 -4.91 -10.83
N GLY A 548 -25.53 -5.84 -11.38
CA GLY A 548 -26.13 -6.94 -10.63
C GLY A 548 -25.14 -8.01 -10.09
N LEU A 549 -25.50 -8.54 -8.91
CA LEU A 549 -25.20 -9.89 -8.39
C LEU A 549 -23.83 -10.52 -8.75
N ASN A 550 -22.74 -9.77 -8.57
CA ASN A 550 -21.39 -10.31 -8.61
C ASN A 550 -20.63 -10.03 -7.31
N LEU A 551 -19.76 -10.96 -6.90
CA LEU A 551 -18.89 -10.82 -5.72
C LEU A 551 -17.70 -9.91 -6.02
N ALA A 552 -17.97 -8.67 -6.41
CA ALA A 552 -16.94 -7.71 -6.80
C ALA A 552 -15.95 -7.45 -5.64
N PRO A 553 -14.63 -7.56 -5.85
CA PRO A 553 -13.67 -7.38 -4.78
C PRO A 553 -13.62 -5.91 -4.34
N LEU A 554 -13.67 -5.73 -3.02
CA LEU A 554 -13.01 -4.66 -2.26
C LEU A 554 -13.19 -3.23 -2.79
N ASN A 555 -14.13 -2.50 -2.17
CA ASN A 555 -13.73 -1.26 -1.50
C ASN A 555 -13.58 -1.61 -0.01
N SER A 556 -12.38 -1.94 0.45
CA SER A 556 -12.11 -1.92 1.89
C SER A 556 -11.59 -0.54 2.28
N SER A 557 -12.36 0.15 3.12
CA SER A 557 -11.75 1.11 4.03
C SER A 557 -11.17 0.30 5.19
N ASP A 558 -9.87 -0.02 5.08
CA ASP A 558 -9.08 -0.70 6.11
C ASP A 558 -9.02 0.17 7.37
N TYR A 559 -10.02 0.05 8.24
CA TYR A 559 -10.06 0.80 9.49
C TYR A 559 -9.14 0.12 10.51
N CYS A 560 -7.85 0.47 10.46
CA CYS A 560 -6.94 0.25 11.57
C CYS A 560 -7.14 1.34 12.64
N TRP A 561 -7.35 0.94 13.89
CA TRP A 561 -7.24 1.82 15.05
C TRP A 561 -6.57 1.09 16.21
N ARG A 562 -6.11 1.88 17.18
CA ARG A 562 -5.30 1.38 18.29
C ARG A 562 -5.85 1.89 19.60
N LEU A 563 -6.12 0.98 20.53
CA LEU A 563 -6.46 1.26 21.92
C LEU A 563 -5.13 1.28 22.68
N LYS A 564 -4.67 2.48 23.02
CA LYS A 564 -3.38 2.75 23.68
C LYS A 564 -3.56 2.92 25.19
N ASP A 565 -2.42 2.99 25.87
CA ASP A 565 -2.30 3.34 27.28
C ASP A 565 -3.13 2.39 28.17
N LEU A 566 -3.23 1.13 27.71
CA LEU A 566 -3.94 0.07 28.41
C LEU A 566 -3.11 -0.41 29.60
N ASN A 567 -3.84 -0.83 30.63
CA ASN A 567 -3.26 -1.41 31.83
C ASN A 567 -4.08 -2.66 32.19
N LEU A 568 -3.94 -3.68 31.34
CA LEU A 568 -4.67 -4.95 31.43
C LEU A 568 -3.68 -6.09 31.68
N ASP A 569 -3.66 -6.61 32.90
CA ASP A 569 -2.93 -7.84 33.22
C ASP A 569 -3.79 -9.04 32.77
N MET A 570 -3.36 -9.74 31.73
CA MET A 570 -4.08 -10.85 31.10
C MET A 570 -3.34 -12.18 31.28
N GLY A 571 -3.99 -13.16 31.90
CA GLY A 571 -3.47 -14.53 32.03
C GLY A 571 -4.28 -15.57 31.22
N GLN A 572 -3.89 -16.83 31.32
CA GLN A 572 -4.42 -17.99 30.58
C GLN A 572 -5.97 -18.11 30.56
N GLY A 573 -6.65 -17.69 31.62
CA GLY A 573 -8.12 -17.68 31.71
C GLY A 573 -8.80 -16.50 31.02
N HIS A 574 -8.09 -15.39 30.77
CA HIS A 574 -8.69 -14.15 30.28
C HIS A 574 -9.13 -14.27 28.82
N ARG A 575 -10.15 -13.50 28.45
CA ARG A 575 -10.71 -13.47 27.09
C ARG A 575 -10.96 -12.04 26.65
N ILE A 576 -10.70 -11.76 25.37
CA ILE A 576 -11.17 -10.54 24.70
C ILE A 576 -12.50 -10.90 23.99
N TYR A 577 -13.43 -9.94 23.93
CA TYR A 577 -14.63 -10.07 23.13
C TYR A 577 -14.83 -8.83 22.27
N ALA A 578 -15.04 -9.02 20.97
CA ALA A 578 -15.45 -7.96 20.06
C ALA A 578 -16.95 -8.05 19.80
N VAL A 579 -17.70 -7.01 20.15
CA VAL A 579 -19.14 -6.90 19.88
C VAL A 579 -19.32 -5.96 18.69
N ILE A 580 -19.60 -6.54 17.52
CA ILE A 580 -19.83 -5.81 16.27
C ILE A 580 -21.32 -5.50 16.17
N ARG A 581 -21.68 -4.25 15.88
CA ARG A 581 -23.05 -3.87 15.50
C ARG A 581 -23.05 -3.19 14.14
N ALA A 582 -24.01 -3.52 13.29
CA ALA A 582 -24.19 -2.87 12.00
C ALA A 582 -25.61 -2.31 11.86
N TYR A 583 -25.72 -1.06 11.41
CA TYR A 583 -26.96 -0.33 11.25
C TYR A 583 -27.07 0.21 9.82
N SER A 584 -28.19 -0.03 9.12
CA SER A 584 -28.46 0.63 7.84
C SER A 584 -29.85 1.29 7.80
N LEU A 585 -29.96 2.33 6.97
CA LEU A 585 -31.22 3.03 6.65
C LEU A 585 -31.96 2.38 5.46
N TRP A 586 -31.34 1.41 4.78
CA TRP A 586 -31.86 0.77 3.58
C TRP A 586 -32.49 -0.59 3.90
N GLU A 587 -33.53 -0.97 3.15
CA GLU A 587 -34.28 -2.22 3.41
C GLU A 587 -33.45 -3.48 3.09
N GLN A 588 -32.47 -3.40 2.20
CA GLN A 588 -31.55 -4.50 1.87
C GLN A 588 -30.08 -4.05 1.97
N PHE A 589 -29.31 -4.74 2.81
CA PHE A 589 -27.85 -4.60 2.88
C PHE A 589 -27.22 -5.95 3.27
N ALA A 590 -26.37 -6.53 2.42
CA ALA A 590 -25.40 -7.52 2.91
C ALA A 590 -24.20 -6.77 3.47
N PHE A 591 -23.68 -7.20 4.63
CA PHE A 591 -22.47 -6.63 5.21
C PHE A 591 -21.46 -7.70 5.63
N ARG A 592 -20.18 -7.40 5.41
CA ARG A 592 -19.06 -8.21 5.89
C ARG A 592 -18.19 -7.38 6.82
N ALA A 593 -17.63 -7.99 7.85
CA ALA A 593 -16.83 -7.31 8.86
C ALA A 593 -15.76 -8.26 9.42
N LEU A 594 -14.59 -8.30 8.76
CA LEU A 594 -13.41 -8.94 9.37
C LEU A 594 -13.01 -8.13 10.61
N VAL A 595 -12.59 -8.80 11.69
CA VAL A 595 -11.97 -8.13 12.85
C VAL A 595 -10.71 -8.90 13.23
N ASN A 596 -9.56 -8.32 12.92
CA ASN A 596 -8.26 -8.84 13.36
C ASN A 596 -7.81 -8.04 14.57
N VAL A 597 -7.35 -8.75 15.60
CA VAL A 597 -6.91 -8.17 16.87
C VAL A 597 -5.49 -8.62 17.19
N SER A 598 -4.61 -7.65 17.41
CA SER A 598 -3.22 -7.87 17.81
C SER A 598 -2.98 -7.17 19.14
N MET A 599 -2.37 -7.90 20.09
CA MET A 599 -2.15 -7.42 21.46
C MET A 599 -0.66 -7.28 21.71
N PHE A 600 -0.26 -6.14 22.31
CA PHE A 600 1.14 -5.77 22.52
C PHE A 600 1.41 -5.57 24.02
N PRO A 601 2.50 -6.18 24.58
CA PRO A 601 2.86 -6.02 25.99
C PRO A 601 3.14 -4.58 26.45
#